data_AF-A0A9P8K7A3-F1
#
_entry.id   AF-A0A9P8K7A3-F1
#
_cell.length_a   1.000
_cell.length_b   1.000
_cell.length_c   1.000
_cell.angle_alpha   90.00
_cell.angle_beta   90.00
_cell.angle_gamma   90.00
#
_symmetry.space_group_name_H-M   'P 1'
#
loop_
_entity.id
_entity.type
_entity.pdbx_description
1 polymer ?
#
loop_
_entity_poly.entity_id
_entity_poly.type
_entity_poly.pdbx_seq_one_letter_code
_entity_poly.pdbx_strand_id
1 'polypeptide(L)'
;MFAICCAIAPTAELKDRILELCDDYGGNTGTMLVFIDDLSRVYDEDDGLGYNKDSISAPFAGKTAYECWLMLKRILAENEGSYFADDMFAILDQRSLEDNTLLLVEEPEEEDGGEAHSVRAVFQMCETQMALWTAGKTTVTEAKERAQTTEDGVLQADIFLCSCDISADAVDADLRIASERYRSRVAQLNRNNLATLIEGQLVSPDSTDREEVELVLDEEWYIYDCMSLYETIKMPKDLYVTPSDGTNPPLPEERRTQLVAQLEEELQDRVPSKFRPLRLPDDFKQLCALTNALEGPGLPGINHGYVPHALDGLDAVCENLKNHSADQMIKEPCLNYLNSKVGVGIWMGATHKQLNGRLVLRWVIEMILWY
;
A
#
# COMPACT_ATOMS: atom_id res chain seq x y z
N MET A 1 -13.45 -15.52 0.76
CA MET A 1 -14.31 -14.48 1.35
C MET A 1 -14.50 -14.78 2.83
N PHE A 2 -14.63 -13.76 3.67
CA PHE A 2 -14.95 -13.85 5.09
C PHE A 2 -16.39 -13.42 5.31
N ALA A 3 -17.14 -14.24 6.04
CA ALA A 3 -18.54 -13.96 6.32
C ALA A 3 -18.69 -12.91 7.42
N ILE A 4 -19.64 -11.98 7.25
CA ILE A 4 -20.16 -11.09 8.29
C ILE A 4 -21.59 -11.54 8.60
N CYS A 5 -21.75 -12.25 9.72
CA CYS A 5 -23.04 -12.68 10.26
C CYS A 5 -23.85 -11.47 10.73
N CYS A 6 -24.95 -11.16 10.03
CA CYS A 6 -25.81 -10.03 10.36
C CYS A 6 -26.76 -10.39 11.52
N ALA A 7 -26.38 -10.04 12.75
CA ALA A 7 -27.21 -10.16 13.95
C ALA A 7 -28.12 -8.93 14.16
N ILE A 8 -27.92 -7.89 13.35
CA ILE A 8 -28.85 -6.78 13.11
C ILE A 8 -29.15 -6.69 11.61
N ALA A 9 -30.15 -5.90 11.23
CA ALA A 9 -30.46 -5.64 9.81
C ALA A 9 -29.68 -4.38 9.36
N PRO A 10 -28.51 -4.51 8.71
CA PRO A 10 -27.72 -3.35 8.32
C PRO A 10 -28.36 -2.56 7.19
N THR A 11 -28.15 -1.25 7.20
CA THR A 11 -28.44 -0.39 6.06
C THR A 11 -27.35 -0.54 4.99
N ALA A 12 -27.66 -0.18 3.74
CA ALA A 12 -26.68 -0.11 2.67
C ALA A 12 -25.50 0.81 3.04
N GLU A 13 -25.79 1.96 3.65
CA GLU A 13 -24.79 2.93 4.13
C GLU A 13 -23.82 2.32 5.15
N LEU A 14 -24.33 1.49 6.08
CA LEU A 14 -23.47 0.81 7.05
C LEU A 14 -22.57 -0.24 6.38
N LYS A 15 -23.13 -1.03 5.46
CA LYS A 15 -22.35 -2.01 4.69
C LYS A 15 -21.24 -1.32 3.91
N ASP A 16 -21.58 -0.29 3.14
CA ASP A 16 -20.63 0.50 2.36
C ASP A 16 -19.53 1.10 3.25
N ARG A 17 -19.90 1.65 4.41
CA ARG A 17 -18.94 2.21 5.36
C ARG A 17 -17.97 1.15 5.93
N ILE A 18 -18.46 -0.05 6.22
CA ILE A 18 -17.59 -1.15 6.68
C ILE A 18 -16.62 -1.54 5.57
N LEU A 19 -17.11 -1.72 4.34
CA LEU A 19 -16.28 -2.07 3.18
C LEU A 19 -15.23 -0.98 2.90
N GLU A 20 -15.60 0.31 2.99
CA GLU A 20 -14.69 1.45 2.77
C GLU A 20 -13.57 1.48 3.80
N LEU A 21 -13.88 1.16 5.05
CA LEU A 21 -12.87 1.14 6.12
C LEU A 21 -11.97 -0.10 6.07
N CYS A 22 -12.44 -1.22 5.53
CA CYS A 22 -11.66 -2.44 5.35
C CYS A 22 -10.81 -2.46 4.07
N ASP A 23 -11.05 -1.54 3.14
CA ASP A 23 -10.33 -1.45 1.87
C ASP A 23 -8.91 -0.86 2.08
N ASP A 24 -8.02 -1.72 2.59
CA ASP A 24 -6.62 -1.38 2.89
C ASP A 24 -5.79 -1.07 1.62
N TYR A 25 -6.32 -1.28 0.40
CA TYR A 25 -5.59 -1.13 -0.87
C TYR A 25 -6.09 0.00 -1.77
N GLY A 26 -6.89 0.93 -1.23
CA GLY A 26 -7.30 2.13 -1.95
C GLY A 26 -8.13 1.85 -3.21
N GLY A 27 -9.02 0.85 -3.16
CA GLY A 27 -10.08 0.67 -4.14
C GLY A 27 -9.79 -0.25 -5.32
N ASN A 28 -8.61 -0.88 -5.40
CA ASN A 28 -8.23 -1.66 -6.59
C ASN A 28 -8.53 -3.17 -6.51
N THR A 29 -8.66 -3.74 -5.31
CA THR A 29 -8.86 -5.19 -5.15
C THR A 29 -10.24 -5.58 -4.63
N GLY A 30 -11.03 -4.62 -4.16
CA GLY A 30 -12.21 -4.90 -3.36
C GLY A 30 -11.83 -5.51 -2.01
N THR A 31 -12.84 -5.71 -1.16
CA THR A 31 -12.71 -6.41 0.12
C THR A 31 -13.10 -7.87 -0.05
N MET A 32 -12.54 -8.79 0.71
CA MET A 32 -12.96 -10.18 0.73
C MET A 32 -14.17 -10.43 1.66
N LEU A 33 -14.98 -9.43 1.95
CA LEU A 33 -16.07 -9.49 2.92
C LEU A 33 -17.42 -9.80 2.25
N VAL A 34 -18.25 -10.58 2.94
CA VAL A 34 -19.63 -10.87 2.49
C VAL A 34 -20.61 -10.82 3.65
N PHE A 35 -21.66 -10.01 3.54
CA PHE A 35 -22.71 -9.84 4.53
C PHE A 35 -23.75 -10.95 4.39
N ILE A 36 -23.83 -11.81 5.40
CA ILE A 36 -24.82 -12.90 5.44
C ILE A 36 -26.08 -12.37 6.13
N ASP A 37 -27.02 -11.88 5.33
CA ASP A 37 -28.30 -11.31 5.78
C ASP A 37 -29.53 -12.11 5.31
N ASP A 38 -29.33 -13.09 4.41
CA ASP A 38 -30.33 -14.03 3.92
C ASP A 38 -29.77 -15.47 3.88
N LEU A 39 -30.38 -16.39 4.63
CA LEU A 39 -29.91 -17.78 4.70
C LEU A 39 -30.18 -18.60 3.42
N SER A 40 -31.04 -18.11 2.53
CA SER A 40 -31.41 -18.77 1.28
C SER A 40 -30.64 -18.28 0.05
N ARG A 41 -29.85 -17.21 0.22
CA ARG A 41 -29.01 -16.65 -0.84
C ARG A 41 -27.77 -17.54 -1.08
N VAL A 42 -27.34 -17.61 -2.33
CA VAL A 42 -26.03 -18.15 -2.73
C VAL A 42 -25.02 -17.00 -2.68
N TYR A 43 -23.91 -17.22 -1.96
CA TYR A 43 -22.87 -16.21 -1.75
C TYR A 43 -21.59 -16.61 -2.49
N ASP A 44 -21.53 -16.29 -3.78
CA ASP A 44 -20.44 -16.65 -4.70
C ASP A 44 -19.47 -15.49 -5.00
N GLU A 45 -19.83 -14.27 -4.63
CA GLU A 45 -19.02 -13.05 -4.79
C GLU A 45 -19.02 -12.22 -3.50
N ASP A 46 -17.97 -11.42 -3.34
CA ASP A 46 -17.83 -10.44 -2.25
C ASP A 46 -18.82 -9.29 -2.44
N ASP A 47 -19.21 -8.64 -1.34
CA ASP A 47 -20.07 -7.47 -1.43
C ASP A 47 -19.25 -6.24 -1.85
N GLY A 48 -19.68 -5.59 -2.93
CA GLY A 48 -19.01 -4.43 -3.51
C GLY A 48 -19.53 -3.08 -3.00
N LEU A 49 -18.63 -2.11 -2.84
CA LEU A 49 -18.94 -0.73 -2.50
C LEU A 49 -19.96 -0.10 -3.46
N GLY A 50 -21.04 0.47 -2.92
CA GLY A 50 -22.07 1.20 -3.67
C GLY A 50 -23.11 0.31 -4.37
N TYR A 51 -23.02 -1.02 -4.21
CA TYR A 51 -23.99 -1.98 -4.74
C TYR A 51 -24.86 -2.62 -3.65
N ASN A 52 -24.60 -2.26 -2.39
CA ASN A 52 -25.30 -2.78 -1.24
C ASN A 52 -26.76 -2.30 -1.18
N LYS A 53 -27.61 -3.16 -0.60
CA LYS A 53 -29.00 -2.84 -0.27
C LYS A 53 -29.21 -3.01 1.22
N ASP A 54 -30.18 -2.25 1.74
CA ASP A 54 -30.69 -2.44 3.09
C ASP A 54 -31.13 -3.89 3.28
N SER A 55 -30.66 -4.50 4.36
CA SER A 55 -31.12 -5.82 4.79
C SER A 55 -32.51 -5.71 5.38
N ILE A 56 -33.41 -6.61 4.98
CA ILE A 56 -34.76 -6.72 5.55
C ILE A 56 -34.83 -7.71 6.72
N SER A 57 -33.73 -8.43 6.97
CA SER A 57 -33.63 -9.50 7.95
C SER A 57 -32.30 -9.44 8.70
N ALA A 58 -32.31 -10.03 9.89
CA ALA A 58 -31.16 -10.23 10.76
C ALA A 58 -31.14 -11.70 11.21
N PRO A 59 -30.76 -12.65 10.33
CA PRO A 59 -30.96 -14.07 10.58
C PRO A 59 -30.17 -14.59 11.79
N PHE A 60 -29.12 -13.87 12.19
CA PHE A 60 -28.28 -14.21 13.35
C PHE A 60 -28.68 -13.45 14.63
N ALA A 61 -29.82 -12.73 14.63
CA ALA A 61 -30.26 -11.98 15.80
C ALA A 61 -30.47 -12.88 17.03
N GLY A 62 -29.84 -12.52 18.14
CA GLY A 62 -29.92 -13.27 19.40
C GLY A 62 -29.20 -14.61 19.40
N LYS A 63 -28.31 -14.86 18.44
CA LYS A 63 -27.49 -16.08 18.34
C LYS A 63 -26.14 -15.91 19.00
N THR A 64 -25.64 -16.98 19.62
CA THR A 64 -24.25 -17.05 20.09
C THR A 64 -23.28 -17.22 18.91
N ALA A 65 -21.98 -17.01 19.14
CA ALA A 65 -20.99 -17.22 18.10
C ALA A 65 -20.97 -18.67 17.59
N TYR A 66 -21.10 -19.65 18.49
CA TYR A 66 -21.26 -21.06 18.11
C TYR A 66 -22.52 -21.33 17.27
N GLU A 67 -23.67 -20.75 17.62
CA GLU A 67 -24.89 -20.88 16.81
C GLU A 67 -24.72 -20.24 15.43
N CYS A 68 -24.07 -19.08 15.34
CA CYS A 68 -23.74 -18.44 14.06
C CYS A 68 -22.87 -19.34 13.19
N TRP A 69 -21.84 -19.95 13.77
CA TRP A 69 -20.95 -20.89 13.08
C TRP A 69 -21.70 -22.10 12.52
N LEU A 70 -22.57 -22.74 13.32
CA LEU A 70 -23.42 -23.84 12.86
C LEU A 70 -24.34 -23.42 11.70
N MET A 71 -24.86 -22.20 11.75
CA MET A 71 -25.70 -21.65 10.67
C MET A 71 -24.88 -21.40 9.39
N LEU A 72 -23.65 -20.88 9.48
CA LEU A 72 -22.76 -20.72 8.32
C LEU A 72 -22.42 -22.07 7.66
N LYS A 73 -22.04 -23.08 8.45
CA LYS A 73 -21.80 -24.45 7.98
C LYS A 73 -23.01 -25.01 7.25
N ARG A 74 -24.21 -24.73 7.76
CA ARG A 74 -25.47 -25.14 7.15
C ARG A 74 -25.70 -24.45 5.79
N ILE A 75 -25.45 -23.14 5.68
CA ILE A 75 -25.53 -22.42 4.39
C ILE A 75 -24.61 -23.07 3.36
N LEU A 76 -23.35 -23.35 3.72
CA LEU A 76 -22.40 -24.00 2.80
C LEU A 76 -22.84 -25.40 2.38
N ALA A 77 -23.53 -26.14 3.26
CA ALA A 77 -24.05 -27.46 2.95
C ALA A 77 -25.33 -27.44 2.10
N GLU A 78 -26.21 -26.45 2.30
CA GLU A 78 -27.53 -26.37 1.65
C GLU A 78 -27.51 -25.54 0.35
N ASN A 79 -26.63 -24.54 0.24
CA ASN A 79 -26.59 -23.59 -0.87
C ASN A 79 -25.35 -23.81 -1.74
N GLU A 80 -25.40 -24.84 -2.59
CA GLU A 80 -24.35 -25.17 -3.55
C GLU A 80 -23.94 -23.94 -4.38
N GLY A 81 -22.65 -23.60 -4.35
CA GLY A 81 -22.09 -22.40 -5.00
C GLY A 81 -21.67 -21.29 -4.02
N SER A 82 -22.12 -21.34 -2.76
CA SER A 82 -21.64 -20.39 -1.75
C SER A 82 -20.18 -20.69 -1.38
N TYR A 83 -19.33 -19.67 -1.27
CA TYR A 83 -17.89 -19.85 -1.07
C TYR A 83 -17.27 -18.81 -0.10
N PHE A 84 -17.32 -19.11 1.20
CA PHE A 84 -16.64 -18.30 2.22
C PHE A 84 -15.95 -19.20 3.25
N ALA A 85 -14.97 -18.63 3.95
CA ALA A 85 -14.32 -19.25 5.10
C ALA A 85 -15.37 -19.41 6.22
N ASP A 86 -15.50 -20.63 6.73
CA ASP A 86 -16.44 -20.97 7.80
C ASP A 86 -15.76 -21.23 9.14
N ASP A 87 -14.44 -21.19 9.17
CA ASP A 87 -13.58 -21.26 10.35
C ASP A 87 -13.23 -19.88 10.91
N MET A 88 -13.39 -18.81 10.13
CA MET A 88 -13.23 -17.42 10.57
C MET A 88 -14.31 -16.52 9.98
N PHE A 89 -14.99 -15.79 10.86
CA PHE A 89 -16.07 -14.89 10.47
C PHE A 89 -16.20 -13.72 11.46
N ALA A 90 -16.96 -12.72 11.07
CA ALA A 90 -17.31 -11.59 11.93
C ALA A 90 -18.81 -11.60 12.25
N ILE A 91 -19.20 -11.01 13.37
CA ILE A 91 -20.59 -10.76 13.75
C ILE A 91 -20.82 -9.26 13.80
N LEU A 92 -21.81 -8.81 13.02
CA LEU A 92 -22.35 -7.46 13.06
C LEU A 92 -23.54 -7.45 14.03
N ASP A 93 -23.32 -6.98 15.25
CA ASP A 93 -24.31 -6.97 16.33
C ASP A 93 -24.77 -5.54 16.67
N GLN A 94 -25.61 -5.40 17.71
CA GLN A 94 -26.12 -4.09 18.11
C GLN A 94 -25.01 -3.12 18.54
N ARG A 95 -23.95 -3.64 19.18
CA ARG A 95 -22.82 -2.84 19.65
C ARG A 95 -22.04 -2.26 18.47
N SER A 96 -21.98 -2.97 17.34
CA SER A 96 -21.35 -2.47 16.12
C SER A 96 -21.88 -1.12 15.64
N LEU A 97 -23.15 -0.80 15.91
CA LEU A 97 -23.74 0.51 15.57
C LEU A 97 -23.27 1.64 16.48
N GLU A 98 -22.82 1.31 17.69
CA GLU A 98 -22.48 2.25 18.74
C GLU A 98 -21.00 2.64 18.70
N ASP A 99 -20.12 1.67 18.47
CA ASP A 99 -18.67 1.86 18.58
C ASP A 99 -17.88 1.58 17.29
N ASN A 100 -18.56 1.26 16.17
CA ASN A 100 -17.93 0.94 14.87
C ASN A 100 -16.96 -0.26 14.96
N THR A 101 -17.36 -1.28 15.73
CA THR A 101 -16.59 -2.52 15.87
C THR A 101 -17.35 -3.75 15.39
N LEU A 102 -16.63 -4.81 15.04
CA LEU A 102 -17.18 -6.14 14.77
C LEU A 102 -16.63 -7.13 15.80
N LEU A 103 -17.42 -8.16 16.12
CA LEU A 103 -16.91 -9.29 16.89
C LEU A 103 -16.33 -10.31 15.91
N LEU A 104 -15.01 -10.45 15.88
CA LEU A 104 -14.32 -11.43 15.07
C LEU A 104 -14.29 -12.76 15.82
N VAL A 105 -14.51 -13.87 15.10
CA VAL A 105 -14.64 -15.21 15.65
C VAL A 105 -13.79 -16.18 14.84
N GLU A 106 -12.96 -16.97 15.52
CA GLU A 106 -12.32 -18.18 14.99
C GLU A 106 -13.13 -19.40 15.49
N GLU A 107 -13.14 -20.49 14.72
CA GLU A 107 -13.88 -21.74 14.96
C GLU A 107 -14.27 -21.94 16.43
N PRO A 108 -15.51 -21.57 16.82
CA PRO A 108 -15.90 -21.51 18.23
C PRO A 108 -16.20 -22.90 18.78
N GLU A 109 -15.94 -23.10 20.07
CA GLU A 109 -16.33 -24.31 20.79
C GLU A 109 -17.76 -24.20 21.35
N GLU A 110 -18.44 -25.33 21.53
CA GLU A 110 -19.79 -25.35 22.09
C GLU A 110 -19.79 -24.98 23.59
N GLU A 111 -18.74 -25.39 24.32
CA GLU A 111 -18.66 -25.32 25.78
C GLU A 111 -18.72 -23.90 26.33
N ASP A 112 -18.19 -22.92 25.58
CA ASP A 112 -18.15 -21.51 25.95
C ASP A 112 -19.02 -20.62 25.03
N GLY A 113 -19.77 -21.24 24.11
CA GLY A 113 -20.58 -20.53 23.11
C GLY A 113 -19.78 -19.67 22.13
N GLY A 114 -18.45 -19.84 22.07
CA GLY A 114 -17.50 -19.09 21.26
C GLY A 114 -16.88 -17.85 21.91
N GLU A 115 -17.03 -17.66 23.23
CA GLU A 115 -16.48 -16.50 23.92
C GLU A 115 -14.93 -16.51 23.94
N ALA A 116 -14.29 -17.64 24.22
CA ALA A 116 -12.83 -17.77 24.22
C ALA A 116 -12.23 -17.55 22.83
N HIS A 117 -12.99 -17.88 21.78
CA HIS A 117 -12.56 -17.81 20.38
C HIS A 117 -13.03 -16.54 19.65
N SER A 118 -13.29 -15.46 20.38
CA SER A 118 -13.69 -14.19 19.76
C SER A 118 -12.96 -12.98 20.34
N VAL A 119 -12.78 -11.95 19.49
CA VAL A 119 -12.19 -10.66 19.85
C VAL A 119 -12.96 -9.54 19.16
N ARG A 120 -13.23 -8.45 19.88
CA ARG A 120 -13.86 -7.26 19.31
C ARG A 120 -12.79 -6.44 18.60
N ALA A 121 -13.03 -6.02 17.36
CA ALA A 121 -12.09 -5.24 16.56
C ALA A 121 -12.78 -4.07 15.86
N VAL A 122 -12.08 -2.96 15.65
CA VAL A 122 -12.57 -1.86 14.80
C VAL A 122 -12.78 -2.34 13.36
N PHE A 123 -13.73 -1.74 12.62
CA PHE A 123 -14.02 -2.14 11.23
C PHE A 123 -12.76 -2.29 10.37
N GLN A 124 -11.88 -1.30 10.40
CA GLN A 124 -10.62 -1.29 9.63
C GLN A 124 -9.75 -2.54 9.83
N MET A 125 -9.78 -3.16 11.01
CA MET A 125 -8.95 -4.33 11.29
C MET A 125 -9.60 -5.66 10.90
N CYS A 126 -10.90 -5.66 10.58
CA CYS A 126 -11.70 -6.87 10.44
C CYS A 126 -11.11 -7.83 9.38
N GLU A 127 -10.98 -7.36 8.14
CA GLU A 127 -10.51 -8.20 7.04
C GLU A 127 -9.07 -8.63 7.22
N THR A 128 -8.18 -7.68 7.50
CA THR A 128 -6.74 -7.94 7.68
C THR A 128 -6.49 -8.92 8.83
N GLN A 129 -7.21 -8.80 9.95
CA GLN A 129 -7.03 -9.72 11.07
C GLN A 129 -7.49 -11.15 10.74
N MET A 130 -8.63 -11.32 10.06
CA MET A 130 -9.09 -12.65 9.61
C MET A 130 -8.15 -13.26 8.55
N ALA A 131 -7.60 -12.44 7.65
CA ALA A 131 -6.60 -12.87 6.69
C ALA A 131 -5.30 -13.34 7.37
N LEU A 132 -4.85 -12.64 8.42
CA LEU A 132 -3.67 -13.03 9.20
C LEU A 132 -3.88 -14.36 9.94
N TRP A 133 -5.06 -14.59 10.51
CA TRP A 133 -5.42 -15.88 11.10
C TRP A 133 -5.43 -17.01 10.06
N THR A 134 -6.04 -16.77 8.90
CA THR A 134 -6.06 -17.74 7.79
C THR A 134 -4.65 -18.12 7.32
N ALA A 135 -3.75 -17.14 7.30
CA ALA A 135 -2.36 -17.35 6.93
C ALA A 135 -1.49 -17.95 8.06
N GLY A 136 -2.06 -18.22 9.23
CA GLY A 136 -1.35 -18.72 10.42
C GLY A 136 -0.29 -17.76 10.94
N LYS A 137 -0.49 -16.44 10.74
CA LYS A 137 0.48 -15.39 11.13
C LYS A 137 0.29 -14.89 12.55
N THR A 138 -0.91 -15.04 13.09
CA THR A 138 -1.29 -14.68 14.45
C THR A 138 -2.47 -15.54 14.87
N THR A 139 -2.89 -15.44 16.12
CA THR A 139 -4.03 -16.21 16.67
C THR A 139 -5.09 -15.29 17.27
N VAL A 140 -6.30 -15.80 17.52
CA VAL A 140 -7.30 -15.04 18.28
C VAL A 140 -6.80 -14.71 19.68
N THR A 141 -6.09 -15.63 20.33
CA THR A 141 -5.53 -15.41 21.67
C THR A 141 -4.59 -14.21 21.70
N GLU A 142 -3.64 -14.12 20.77
CA GLU A 142 -2.74 -12.97 20.64
C GLU A 142 -3.51 -11.67 20.37
N ALA A 143 -4.54 -11.72 19.52
CA ALA A 143 -5.40 -10.57 19.25
C ALA A 143 -6.19 -10.12 20.50
N LYS A 144 -6.67 -11.06 21.32
CA LYS A 144 -7.34 -10.77 22.60
C LYS A 144 -6.38 -10.17 23.61
N GLU A 145 -5.17 -10.71 23.72
CA GLU A 145 -4.13 -10.13 24.59
C GLU A 145 -3.84 -8.68 24.20
N ARG A 146 -3.72 -8.39 22.91
CA ARG A 146 -3.58 -7.01 22.40
C ARG A 146 -4.78 -6.14 22.74
N ALA A 147 -5.99 -6.62 22.48
CA ALA A 147 -7.22 -5.89 22.80
C ALA A 147 -7.35 -5.62 24.32
N GLN A 148 -6.86 -6.50 25.19
CA GLN A 148 -6.85 -6.28 26.64
C GLN A 148 -5.91 -5.15 27.09
N THR A 149 -4.99 -4.72 26.24
CA THR A 149 -4.13 -3.56 26.53
C THR A 149 -4.80 -2.22 26.25
N THR A 150 -5.92 -2.22 25.52
CA THR A 150 -6.72 -1.00 25.24
C THR A 150 -7.76 -0.77 26.33
N GLU A 151 -8.16 0.49 26.53
CA GLU A 151 -9.11 0.86 27.60
C GLU A 151 -10.51 0.26 27.38
N ASP A 152 -10.91 0.09 26.12
CA ASP A 152 -12.23 -0.40 25.70
C ASP A 152 -12.27 -1.91 25.42
N GLY A 153 -11.12 -2.61 25.50
CA GLY A 153 -11.03 -4.03 25.19
C GLY A 153 -11.21 -4.33 23.70
N VAL A 154 -11.03 -3.33 22.82
CA VAL A 154 -11.18 -3.45 21.37
C VAL A 154 -9.81 -3.52 20.71
N LEU A 155 -9.64 -4.47 19.80
CA LEU A 155 -8.49 -4.55 18.91
C LEU A 155 -8.54 -3.38 17.92
N GLN A 156 -7.58 -2.49 18.05
CA GLN A 156 -7.42 -1.34 17.16
C GLN A 156 -6.29 -1.61 16.16
N ALA A 157 -6.28 -0.85 15.07
CA ALA A 157 -5.11 -0.78 14.21
C ALA A 157 -4.00 -0.13 15.03
N ASP A 158 -3.16 -0.95 15.65
CA ASP A 158 -1.92 -0.44 16.22
C ASP A 158 -1.20 0.28 15.07
N ILE A 159 -0.97 1.58 15.24
CA ILE A 159 0.13 2.22 14.52
C ILE A 159 1.34 1.41 14.98
N PHE A 160 1.81 0.50 14.14
CA PHE A 160 2.96 -0.36 14.41
C PHE A 160 4.18 0.52 14.69
N LEU A 161 4.32 0.98 15.93
CA LEU A 161 5.60 0.96 16.60
C LEU A 161 5.70 -0.47 17.12
N CYS A 162 6.12 -1.41 16.27
CA CYS A 162 6.48 -2.77 16.70
C CYS A 162 7.41 -2.59 17.92
N SER A 163 6.94 -2.87 19.13
CA SER A 163 7.81 -2.99 20.30
C SER A 163 8.49 -4.36 20.33
N CYS A 164 8.44 -5.08 19.22
CA CYS A 164 9.43 -6.05 18.84
C CYS A 164 10.77 -5.30 18.97
N ASP A 165 11.62 -5.68 19.93
CA ASP A 165 13.04 -5.25 19.98
C ASP A 165 13.78 -5.84 18.75
N ILE A 166 13.28 -5.57 17.55
CA ILE A 166 14.04 -5.70 16.32
C ILE A 166 15.02 -4.55 16.44
N SER A 167 16.27 -4.89 16.74
CA SER A 167 17.31 -3.86 16.79
C SER A 167 17.24 -3.07 15.48
N ALA A 168 17.42 -1.75 15.56
CA ALA A 168 17.49 -0.91 14.37
C ALA A 168 18.49 -1.47 13.34
N ASP A 169 19.54 -2.15 13.81
CA ASP A 169 20.52 -2.86 12.98
C ASP A 169 19.93 -4.03 12.16
N ALA A 170 18.96 -4.76 12.70
CA ALA A 170 18.30 -5.86 11.98
C ALA A 170 17.33 -5.33 10.91
N VAL A 171 16.58 -4.24 11.21
CA VAL A 171 15.74 -3.55 10.21
C VAL A 171 16.60 -2.96 9.09
N ASP A 172 17.71 -2.31 9.42
CA ASP A 172 18.65 -1.75 8.44
C ASP A 172 19.26 -2.85 7.55
N ALA A 173 19.65 -3.98 8.13
CA ALA A 173 20.17 -5.12 7.38
C ALA A 173 19.14 -5.70 6.40
N ASP A 174 17.90 -5.91 6.84
CA ASP A 174 16.84 -6.46 6.01
C ASP A 174 16.40 -5.48 4.91
N LEU A 175 16.27 -4.18 5.22
CA LEU A 175 15.99 -3.13 4.24
C LEU A 175 17.11 -3.03 3.21
N ARG A 176 18.36 -3.13 3.62
CA ARG A 176 19.51 -3.14 2.71
C ARG A 176 19.48 -4.36 1.79
N ILE A 177 19.23 -5.55 2.32
CA ILE A 177 19.09 -6.78 1.52
C ILE A 177 17.92 -6.66 0.54
N ALA A 178 16.78 -6.13 0.99
CA ALA A 178 15.62 -5.90 0.14
C ALA A 178 15.91 -4.88 -0.98
N SER A 179 16.61 -3.79 -0.66
CA SER A 179 17.05 -2.78 -1.63
C SER A 179 18.03 -3.37 -2.65
N GLU A 180 19.02 -4.14 -2.21
CA GLU A 180 19.97 -4.84 -3.11
C GLU A 180 19.25 -5.83 -4.03
N ARG A 181 18.26 -6.58 -3.52
CA ARG A 181 17.42 -7.47 -4.33
C ARG A 181 16.57 -6.70 -5.34
N TYR A 182 15.98 -5.59 -4.93
CA TYR A 182 15.21 -4.71 -5.82
C TYR A 182 16.08 -4.17 -6.95
N ARG A 183 17.25 -3.59 -6.63
CA ARG A 183 18.24 -3.12 -7.62
C ARG A 183 18.64 -4.22 -8.60
N SER A 184 18.90 -5.43 -8.09
CA SER A 184 19.23 -6.58 -8.93
C SER A 184 18.09 -6.97 -9.89
N ARG A 185 16.83 -6.89 -9.45
CA ARG A 185 15.66 -7.19 -10.30
C ARG A 185 15.46 -6.12 -11.37
N VAL A 186 15.56 -4.83 -11.00
CA VAL A 186 15.45 -3.71 -11.94
C VAL A 186 16.55 -3.80 -13.00
N ALA A 187 17.80 -4.04 -12.59
CA ALA A 187 18.91 -4.22 -13.52
C ALA A 187 18.68 -5.40 -14.48
N GLN A 188 18.14 -6.53 -13.98
CA GLN A 188 17.83 -7.68 -14.83
C GLN A 188 16.69 -7.38 -15.82
N LEU A 189 15.65 -6.67 -15.38
CA LEU A 189 14.54 -6.26 -16.24
C LEU A 189 15.02 -5.30 -17.35
N ASN A 190 15.88 -4.34 -17.01
CA ASN A 190 16.47 -3.42 -17.97
C ASN A 190 17.30 -4.16 -19.02
N ARG A 191 18.11 -5.14 -18.60
CA ARG A 191 18.85 -6.01 -19.53
C ARG A 191 17.92 -6.79 -20.47
N ASN A 192 16.82 -7.33 -19.94
CA ASN A 192 15.86 -8.07 -20.76
C ASN A 192 15.17 -7.17 -21.79
N ASN A 193 14.73 -5.97 -21.38
CA ASN A 193 14.09 -5.00 -22.26
C ASN A 193 15.04 -4.56 -23.38
N LEU A 194 16.29 -4.26 -23.02
CA LEU A 194 17.32 -3.89 -23.97
C LEU A 194 17.66 -5.03 -24.95
N ALA A 195 17.67 -6.29 -24.49
CA ALA A 195 17.86 -7.44 -25.36
C ALA A 195 16.73 -7.55 -26.40
N THR A 196 15.48 -7.42 -25.95
CA THR A 196 14.31 -7.41 -26.84
C THR A 196 14.36 -6.26 -27.85
N LEU A 197 14.85 -5.09 -27.43
CA LEU A 197 15.00 -3.94 -28.32
C LEU A 197 16.05 -4.17 -29.40
N ILE A 198 17.25 -4.62 -29.02
CA ILE A 198 18.34 -4.92 -29.96
C ILE A 198 17.89 -6.00 -30.97
N GLU A 199 17.19 -7.04 -30.48
CA GLU A 199 16.59 -8.07 -31.34
C GLU A 199 15.53 -7.49 -32.29
N GLY A 200 14.67 -6.59 -31.81
CA GLY A 200 13.61 -5.95 -32.59
C GLY A 200 14.14 -5.05 -33.71
N GLN A 201 15.29 -4.40 -33.50
CA GLN A 201 15.96 -3.58 -34.50
C GLN A 201 16.78 -4.38 -35.52
N LEU A 202 16.83 -5.71 -35.39
CA LEU A 202 17.65 -6.60 -36.23
C LEU A 202 19.14 -6.25 -36.21
N VAL A 203 19.60 -5.56 -35.16
CA VAL A 203 20.99 -5.17 -34.95
C VAL A 203 21.70 -6.25 -34.14
N SER A 204 22.90 -6.63 -34.55
CA SER A 204 23.71 -7.56 -33.76
C SER A 204 24.16 -6.89 -32.45
N PRO A 205 24.04 -7.54 -31.27
CA PRO A 205 24.57 -6.99 -30.02
C PRO A 205 26.09 -6.76 -30.06
N ASP A 206 26.80 -7.48 -30.94
CA ASP A 206 28.23 -7.34 -31.20
C ASP A 206 28.55 -6.43 -32.39
N SER A 207 27.55 -5.72 -32.94
CA SER A 207 27.77 -4.81 -34.05
C SER A 207 28.73 -3.70 -33.64
N THR A 208 29.69 -3.44 -34.52
CA THR A 208 30.61 -2.29 -34.42
C THR A 208 30.27 -1.24 -35.47
N ASP A 209 29.19 -1.45 -36.22
CA ASP A 209 28.68 -0.45 -37.16
C ASP A 209 28.09 0.71 -36.36
N ARG A 210 28.63 1.89 -36.62
CA ARG A 210 28.27 3.10 -35.90
C ARG A 210 26.83 3.50 -36.19
N GLU A 211 26.34 3.33 -37.42
CA GLU A 211 24.96 3.68 -37.78
C GLU A 211 23.96 2.76 -37.07
N GLU A 212 24.28 1.48 -36.89
CA GLU A 212 23.43 0.54 -36.15
C GLU A 212 23.41 0.83 -34.65
N VAL A 213 24.54 1.25 -34.07
CA VAL A 213 24.61 1.68 -32.66
C VAL A 213 23.84 2.99 -32.44
N GLU A 214 24.01 3.96 -33.33
CA GLU A 214 23.30 5.24 -33.28
C GLU A 214 21.79 5.05 -33.44
N LEU A 215 21.33 4.13 -34.29
CA LEU A 215 19.91 3.79 -34.45
C LEU A 215 19.28 3.30 -33.13
N VAL A 216 19.96 2.39 -32.42
CA VAL A 216 19.50 1.86 -31.12
C VAL A 216 19.45 2.96 -30.05
N LEU A 217 20.42 3.89 -30.08
CA LEU A 217 20.49 5.00 -29.13
C LEU A 217 19.43 6.08 -29.40
N ASP A 218 19.22 6.44 -30.66
CA ASP A 218 18.30 7.52 -31.08
C ASP A 218 16.84 7.17 -30.80
N GLU A 219 16.44 5.91 -30.97
CA GLU A 219 15.07 5.48 -30.73
C GLU A 219 14.68 5.52 -29.25
N GLU A 220 15.59 5.15 -28.36
CA GLU A 220 15.29 4.94 -26.94
C GLU A 220 15.74 6.10 -26.04
N TRP A 221 16.83 6.78 -26.41
CA TRP A 221 17.44 7.89 -25.67
C TRP A 221 17.43 9.19 -26.49
N TYR A 222 16.26 9.53 -27.04
CA TYR A 222 15.96 10.72 -27.87
C TYR A 222 16.23 12.10 -27.21
N ILE A 223 16.96 12.18 -26.10
CA ILE A 223 17.18 13.41 -25.34
C ILE A 223 18.54 14.01 -25.69
N TYR A 224 18.59 15.33 -25.84
CA TYR A 224 19.80 16.15 -26.10
C TYR A 224 21.03 15.87 -25.18
N ASP A 225 20.88 15.08 -24.12
CA ASP A 225 21.92 14.73 -23.15
C ASP A 225 22.63 13.39 -23.45
N CYS A 226 22.22 12.65 -24.48
CA CYS A 226 22.86 11.38 -24.86
C CYS A 226 24.20 11.55 -25.58
N MET A 227 24.66 12.78 -25.83
CA MET A 227 25.94 13.06 -26.50
C MET A 227 27.14 12.37 -25.82
N SER A 228 27.10 12.23 -24.48
CA SER A 228 28.13 11.53 -23.69
C SER A 228 28.07 9.99 -23.82
N LEU A 229 26.91 9.43 -24.16
CA LEU A 229 26.72 8.00 -24.35
C LEU A 229 27.35 7.50 -25.66
N TYR A 230 27.30 8.29 -26.75
CA TYR A 230 27.93 7.90 -28.02
C TYR A 230 29.46 7.78 -27.93
N GLU A 231 30.10 8.48 -26.99
CA GLU A 231 31.55 8.35 -26.78
C GLU A 231 31.90 7.10 -25.96
N THR A 232 30.96 6.62 -25.15
CA THR A 232 31.17 5.52 -24.19
C THR A 232 30.71 4.17 -24.75
N ILE A 233 29.64 4.16 -25.55
CA ILE A 233 29.00 2.97 -26.10
C ILE A 233 29.56 2.72 -27.51
N LYS A 234 30.32 1.65 -27.68
CA LYS A 234 30.96 1.29 -28.96
C LYS A 234 30.24 0.16 -29.67
N MET A 235 29.46 -0.62 -28.93
CA MET A 235 28.66 -1.73 -29.40
C MET A 235 27.31 -1.73 -28.67
N PRO A 236 26.22 -2.25 -29.27
CA PRO A 236 24.92 -2.28 -28.60
C PRO A 236 24.95 -3.06 -27.28
N LYS A 237 25.78 -4.11 -27.16
CA LYS A 237 25.95 -4.80 -25.88
C LYS A 237 26.58 -3.97 -24.77
N ASP A 238 27.28 -2.88 -25.08
CA ASP A 238 27.83 -2.01 -24.04
C ASP A 238 26.67 -1.38 -23.24
N LEU A 239 25.49 -1.21 -23.85
CA LEU A 239 24.25 -0.83 -23.18
C LEU A 239 23.79 -1.81 -22.10
N TYR A 240 24.32 -3.03 -21.99
CA TYR A 240 24.00 -3.93 -20.86
C TYR A 240 24.79 -3.60 -19.59
N VAL A 241 25.85 -2.82 -19.73
CA VAL A 241 26.81 -2.48 -18.67
C VAL A 241 26.66 -1.01 -18.24
N THR A 242 26.19 -0.16 -19.15
CA THR A 242 25.96 1.28 -18.95
C THR A 242 24.73 1.68 -18.09
N PRO A 243 23.61 0.92 -18.00
CA PRO A 243 22.44 1.37 -17.28
C PRO A 243 22.77 1.39 -15.79
N SER A 244 22.80 2.59 -15.21
CA SER A 244 22.64 2.76 -13.77
C SER A 244 21.40 1.97 -13.34
N ASP A 245 21.44 1.37 -12.14
CA ASP A 245 20.25 0.74 -11.52
C ASP A 245 19.15 1.75 -11.19
N GLY A 246 19.37 3.01 -11.58
CA GLY A 246 18.49 4.13 -11.33
C GLY A 246 18.57 4.62 -9.90
N THR A 247 19.64 4.26 -9.17
CA THR A 247 19.91 4.81 -7.86
C THR A 247 21.16 5.67 -7.91
N ASN A 248 21.06 6.89 -7.39
CA ASN A 248 22.24 7.66 -7.06
C ASN A 248 22.86 7.08 -5.77
N PRO A 249 24.20 6.99 -5.66
CA PRO A 249 24.85 6.68 -4.39
C PRO A 249 24.29 7.59 -3.29
N PRO A 250 24.05 7.06 -2.08
CA PRO A 250 23.50 7.88 -1.02
C PRO A 250 24.46 9.05 -0.72
N LEU A 251 23.92 10.25 -0.49
CA LEU A 251 24.73 11.43 -0.12
C LEU A 251 25.59 11.11 1.11
N PRO A 252 26.72 11.80 1.32
CA PRO A 252 27.46 11.69 2.57
C PRO A 252 26.52 11.85 3.78
N GLU A 253 26.70 11.01 4.81
CA GLU A 253 25.83 10.98 5.99
C GLU A 253 25.59 12.37 6.57
N GLU A 254 26.65 13.17 6.71
CA GLU A 254 26.59 14.55 7.18
C GLU A 254 25.65 15.41 6.33
N ARG A 255 25.70 15.30 5.00
CA ARG A 255 24.83 16.07 4.09
C ARG A 255 23.38 15.61 4.19
N ARG A 256 23.13 14.31 4.32
CA ARG A 256 21.77 13.78 4.53
C ARG A 256 21.17 14.26 5.84
N THR A 257 21.92 14.15 6.93
CA THR A 257 21.49 14.62 8.26
C THR A 257 21.20 16.12 8.25
N GLN A 258 22.01 16.92 7.54
CA GLN A 258 21.74 18.35 7.35
C GLN A 258 20.43 18.60 6.60
N LEU A 259 20.16 17.90 5.49
CA LEU A 259 18.93 18.08 4.71
C LEU A 259 17.69 17.65 5.49
N VAL A 260 17.74 16.52 6.20
CA VAL A 260 16.66 16.04 7.07
C VAL A 260 16.37 17.04 8.19
N ALA A 261 17.42 17.55 8.85
CA ALA A 261 17.27 18.55 9.89
C ALA A 261 16.69 19.86 9.36
N GLN A 262 17.13 20.32 8.18
CA GLN A 262 16.58 21.50 7.52
C GLN A 262 15.10 21.32 7.18
N LEU A 263 14.71 20.16 6.64
CA LEU A 263 13.32 19.85 6.31
C LEU A 263 12.44 19.79 7.57
N GLU A 264 12.90 19.13 8.64
CA GLU A 264 12.19 19.12 9.91
C GLU A 264 12.04 20.54 10.48
N GLU A 265 13.10 21.36 10.47
CA GLU A 265 13.06 22.76 10.90
C GLU A 265 12.06 23.60 10.09
N GLU A 266 12.07 23.47 8.76
CA GLU A 266 11.11 24.18 7.90
C GLU A 266 9.66 23.73 8.14
N LEU A 267 9.42 22.44 8.39
CA LEU A 267 8.10 21.92 8.73
C LEU A 267 7.63 22.45 10.09
N GLN A 268 8.52 22.50 11.08
CA GLN A 268 8.24 23.02 12.41
C GLN A 268 7.73 24.45 12.36
N ASP A 269 8.40 25.31 11.59
CA ASP A 269 8.02 26.72 11.48
C ASP A 269 6.64 26.94 10.84
N ARG A 270 6.20 26.00 10.01
CA ARG A 270 4.96 26.08 9.24
C ARG A 270 3.75 25.44 9.91
N VAL A 271 3.95 24.55 10.88
CA VAL A 271 2.83 23.94 11.62
C VAL A 271 2.48 24.74 12.89
N PRO A 272 1.18 24.84 13.26
CA PRO A 272 0.77 25.45 14.52
C PRO A 272 1.51 24.87 15.72
N SER A 273 1.80 25.69 16.74
CA SER A 273 2.63 25.32 17.88
C SER A 273 2.19 24.05 18.62
N LYS A 274 0.88 23.74 18.60
CA LYS A 274 0.31 22.52 19.21
C LYS A 274 0.75 21.21 18.54
N PHE A 275 1.30 21.27 17.33
CA PHE A 275 1.79 20.11 16.57
C PHE A 275 3.32 20.00 16.57
N ARG A 276 4.01 20.81 17.39
CA ARG A 276 5.47 20.79 17.53
C ARG A 276 5.87 19.93 18.75
N PRO A 277 6.95 19.13 18.69
CA PRO A 277 7.86 19.01 17.57
C PRO A 277 7.37 18.04 16.49
N LEU A 278 7.36 18.49 15.24
CA LEU A 278 7.21 17.62 14.08
C LEU A 278 8.55 17.00 13.69
N ARG A 279 8.60 15.68 13.58
CA ARG A 279 9.76 14.93 13.10
C ARG A 279 9.35 14.06 11.93
N LEU A 280 10.26 13.89 10.98
CA LEU A 280 10.09 12.90 9.93
C LEU A 280 10.22 11.50 10.53
N PRO A 281 9.44 10.51 10.05
CA PRO A 281 9.55 9.12 10.49
C PRO A 281 10.96 8.58 10.29
N ASP A 282 11.41 7.71 11.19
CA ASP A 282 12.75 7.13 11.11
C ASP A 282 12.92 6.24 9.88
N ASP A 283 11.87 5.52 9.47
CA ASP A 283 11.91 4.68 8.26
C ASP A 283 12.10 5.52 6.98
N PHE A 284 11.52 6.73 6.93
CA PHE A 284 11.76 7.67 5.84
C PHE A 284 13.22 8.12 5.82
N LYS A 285 13.81 8.40 6.99
CA LYS A 285 15.24 8.78 7.10
C LYS A 285 16.16 7.63 6.70
N GLN A 286 15.80 6.39 7.05
CA GLN A 286 16.50 5.18 6.62
C GLN A 286 16.40 5.01 5.10
N LEU A 287 15.22 5.24 4.51
CA LEU A 287 15.06 5.21 3.05
C LEU A 287 15.95 6.25 2.35
N CYS A 288 15.99 7.49 2.86
CA CYS A 288 16.92 8.52 2.38
C CYS A 288 18.40 8.15 2.59
N ALA A 289 18.72 7.34 3.61
CA ALA A 289 20.06 6.83 3.83
C ALA A 289 20.47 5.75 2.83
N LEU A 290 19.50 5.00 2.31
CA LEU A 290 19.71 3.93 1.33
C LEU A 290 19.81 4.46 -0.10
N THR A 291 19.14 5.56 -0.42
CA THR A 291 19.12 6.15 -1.77
C THR A 291 19.09 7.67 -1.72
N ASN A 292 19.95 8.36 -2.48
CA ASN A 292 19.86 9.82 -2.64
C ASN A 292 18.66 10.22 -3.53
N ALA A 293 18.44 9.49 -4.61
CA ALA A 293 17.24 9.57 -5.44
C ALA A 293 17.12 8.24 -6.19
N LEU A 294 15.90 7.87 -6.58
CA LEU A 294 15.69 6.93 -7.69
C LEU A 294 15.81 7.73 -9.00
N GLU A 295 17.02 8.18 -9.28
CA GLU A 295 17.34 8.81 -10.57
C GLU A 295 18.12 7.84 -11.42
N GLY A 296 17.54 7.51 -12.56
CA GLY A 296 18.19 6.65 -13.52
C GLY A 296 18.02 7.10 -14.95
N PRO A 297 19.10 7.09 -15.75
CA PRO A 297 19.03 6.80 -17.19
C PRO A 297 18.74 5.31 -17.47
N GLY A 298 18.11 4.58 -16.53
CA GLY A 298 17.89 3.14 -16.61
C GLY A 298 16.64 2.72 -17.36
N LEU A 299 15.80 3.66 -17.78
CA LEU A 299 14.61 3.36 -18.56
C LEU A 299 14.55 4.31 -19.76
N PRO A 300 14.21 3.81 -20.96
CA PRO A 300 14.07 4.64 -22.15
C PRO A 300 13.08 5.78 -21.92
N GLY A 301 13.15 6.82 -22.78
CA GLY A 301 12.48 8.13 -22.61
C GLY A 301 10.98 8.11 -22.28
N ILE A 302 10.34 6.95 -22.38
CA ILE A 302 8.97 6.65 -21.94
C ILE A 302 8.74 6.84 -20.42
N ASN A 303 9.81 6.88 -19.58
CA ASN A 303 9.66 6.82 -18.12
C ASN A 303 10.10 8.02 -17.27
N HIS A 304 10.55 9.13 -17.86
CA HIS A 304 10.93 10.33 -17.09
C HIS A 304 9.81 10.92 -16.21
N GLY A 305 8.55 10.53 -16.41
CA GLY A 305 7.41 10.96 -15.60
C GLY A 305 6.96 9.98 -14.51
N TYR A 306 7.64 8.85 -14.28
CA TYR A 306 7.08 7.73 -13.51
C TYR A 306 7.97 7.18 -12.37
N VAL A 307 9.17 7.72 -12.15
CA VAL A 307 10.02 7.35 -11.01
C VAL A 307 10.08 8.54 -10.04
N PRO A 308 9.71 8.39 -8.75
CA PRO A 308 9.77 9.48 -7.81
C PRO A 308 11.22 9.85 -7.51
N HIS A 309 11.53 11.11 -7.77
CA HIS A 309 12.75 11.72 -7.28
C HIS A 309 12.56 12.05 -5.80
N ALA A 310 12.98 11.17 -4.90
CA ALA A 310 12.71 11.33 -3.47
C ALA A 310 13.35 12.61 -2.87
N LEU A 311 14.47 13.09 -3.42
CA LEU A 311 15.15 14.31 -2.95
C LEU A 311 15.31 15.39 -4.03
N ASP A 312 15.13 15.06 -5.32
CA ASP A 312 15.23 16.06 -6.39
C ASP A 312 14.00 16.96 -6.36
N GLY A 313 14.25 18.26 -6.28
CA GLY A 313 13.20 19.24 -6.04
C GLY A 313 12.93 19.56 -4.57
N LEU A 314 13.54 18.89 -3.58
CA LEU A 314 13.45 19.38 -2.20
C LEU A 314 14.10 20.76 -2.06
N ASP A 315 15.23 21.01 -2.71
CA ASP A 315 15.84 22.35 -2.72
C ASP A 315 14.92 23.39 -3.39
N ALA A 316 14.23 23.03 -4.47
CA ALA A 316 13.27 23.90 -5.16
C ALA A 316 11.97 24.09 -4.36
N VAL A 317 11.53 23.06 -3.64
CA VAL A 317 10.40 23.10 -2.72
C VAL A 317 10.77 23.97 -1.52
N CYS A 318 11.91 23.77 -0.86
CA CYS A 318 12.42 24.63 0.22
C CYS A 318 12.56 26.09 -0.26
N GLU A 319 13.12 26.34 -1.45
CA GLU A 319 13.19 27.68 -2.05
C GLU A 319 11.81 28.28 -2.36
N ASN A 320 10.87 27.51 -2.91
CA ASN A 320 9.50 27.97 -3.15
C ASN A 320 8.74 28.21 -1.84
N LEU A 321 8.96 27.36 -0.85
CA LEU A 321 8.38 27.44 0.48
C LEU A 321 8.83 28.73 1.16
N LYS A 322 10.11 29.13 1.06
CA LYS A 322 10.62 30.39 1.63
C LYS A 322 9.88 31.64 1.12
N ASN A 323 9.26 31.57 -0.07
CA ASN A 323 8.65 32.72 -0.73
C ASN A 323 7.12 32.83 -0.57
N HIS A 324 6.47 31.86 0.09
CA HIS A 324 5.01 31.83 0.24
C HIS A 324 4.58 31.87 1.71
N SER A 325 3.59 32.71 2.02
CA SER A 325 2.90 32.69 3.32
C SER A 325 1.95 31.50 3.42
N ALA A 326 1.61 31.09 4.66
CA ALA A 326 0.68 29.99 4.93
C ALA A 326 -0.66 30.13 4.18
N ASP A 327 -1.17 31.36 4.07
CA ASP A 327 -2.43 31.67 3.35
C ASP A 327 -2.32 31.61 1.82
N GLN A 328 -1.11 31.77 1.27
CA GLN A 328 -0.84 31.64 -0.17
C GLN A 328 -0.70 30.17 -0.57
N MET A 329 -0.10 29.34 0.30
CA MET A 329 0.00 27.90 0.06
C MET A 329 -1.37 27.24 -0.04
N ILE A 330 -2.34 27.64 0.79
CA ILE A 330 -3.72 27.09 0.73
C ILE A 330 -4.40 27.32 -0.64
N LYS A 331 -3.90 28.24 -1.47
CA LYS A 331 -4.53 28.66 -2.75
C LYS A 331 -3.79 28.19 -4.00
N GLU A 332 -2.64 27.53 -3.86
CA GLU A 332 -1.82 27.03 -4.97
C GLU A 332 -2.49 25.81 -5.64
N PRO A 333 -2.68 25.79 -6.98
CA PRO A 333 -3.37 24.69 -7.68
C PRO A 333 -2.70 23.32 -7.50
N CYS A 334 -1.39 23.28 -7.25
CA CYS A 334 -0.68 22.03 -6.99
C CYS A 334 -1.12 21.36 -5.67
N LEU A 335 -1.61 22.15 -4.70
CA LEU A 335 -2.14 21.65 -3.42
C LEU A 335 -3.63 21.25 -3.49
N ASN A 336 -4.37 21.69 -4.52
CA ASN A 336 -5.75 21.25 -4.76
C ASN A 336 -5.85 19.79 -5.22
N TYR A 337 -4.75 19.20 -5.73
CA TYR A 337 -4.68 17.77 -6.03
C TYR A 337 -4.49 16.89 -4.78
N LEU A 338 -4.23 17.49 -3.61
CA LEU A 338 -3.90 16.80 -2.35
C LEU A 338 -5.02 16.86 -1.29
N ASN A 339 -6.25 17.18 -1.70
CA ASN A 339 -7.50 17.22 -0.92
C ASN A 339 -7.38 17.16 0.63
N SER A 340 -6.87 18.27 1.20
CA SER A 340 -6.98 18.74 2.60
C SER A 340 -6.13 18.10 3.73
N LYS A 341 -5.52 19.03 4.50
CA LYS A 341 -4.62 18.90 5.68
C LYS A 341 -3.22 18.40 5.36
N VAL A 342 -2.22 19.21 5.73
CA VAL A 342 -0.80 19.10 5.36
C VAL A 342 -0.24 17.69 5.63
N GLY A 343 -0.34 16.84 4.62
CA GLY A 343 0.56 15.72 4.38
C GLY A 343 1.47 16.11 3.24
N VAL A 344 2.78 15.87 3.38
CA VAL A 344 3.69 15.85 2.23
C VAL A 344 3.41 14.54 1.50
N GLY A 345 2.40 14.56 0.63
CA GLY A 345 2.06 13.42 -0.22
C GLY A 345 3.04 13.36 -1.39
N ILE A 346 3.97 12.40 -1.37
CA ILE A 346 4.68 11.99 -2.59
C ILE A 346 3.73 11.03 -3.31
N TRP A 347 3.07 11.55 -4.35
CA TRP A 347 1.98 10.87 -5.04
C TRP A 347 2.48 9.85 -6.06
N MET A 348 1.98 8.62 -6.00
CA MET A 348 1.92 7.71 -7.15
C MET A 348 0.63 6.87 -7.09
N GLY A 349 -0.25 7.06 -8.08
CA GLY A 349 -1.46 6.24 -8.27
C GLY A 349 -1.94 6.31 -9.73
N ALA A 350 -2.52 5.21 -10.23
CA ALA A 350 -2.89 5.04 -11.64
C ALA A 350 -4.28 5.59 -11.98
N THR A 351 -4.37 6.42 -13.02
CA THR A 351 -5.64 6.70 -13.71
C THR A 351 -5.81 5.73 -14.87
N HIS A 352 -6.90 4.96 -14.89
CA HIS A 352 -7.31 4.22 -16.07
C HIS A 352 -7.77 5.21 -17.15
N LYS A 353 -6.96 5.39 -18.20
CA LYS A 353 -7.44 5.88 -19.49
C LYS A 353 -6.98 4.92 -20.57
N GLN A 354 -7.93 4.30 -21.26
CA GLN A 354 -7.66 3.57 -22.49
C GLN A 354 -7.07 4.55 -23.51
N LEU A 355 -5.79 4.38 -23.84
CA LEU A 355 -5.17 4.93 -25.04
C LEU A 355 -4.62 3.74 -25.84
N ASN A 356 -5.31 3.38 -26.91
CA ASN A 356 -4.80 2.51 -27.99
C ASN A 356 -4.33 1.09 -27.59
N GLY A 357 -5.03 0.41 -26.69
CA GLY A 357 -4.96 -1.07 -26.62
C GLY A 357 -3.65 -1.70 -26.12
N ARG A 358 -2.86 -1.03 -25.29
CA ARG A 358 -1.72 -1.64 -24.57
C ARG A 358 -1.92 -1.61 -23.05
N LEU A 359 -1.55 -2.71 -22.38
CA LEU A 359 -1.60 -2.89 -20.93
C LEU A 359 -0.34 -2.32 -20.26
N VAL A 360 -0.47 -1.65 -19.12
CA VAL A 360 0.66 -1.04 -18.36
C VAL A 360 0.52 -1.40 -16.88
N LEU A 361 1.61 -1.78 -16.23
CA LEU A 361 1.70 -2.10 -14.79
C LEU A 361 2.50 -1.03 -14.04
N ARG A 362 2.07 -0.66 -12.83
CA ARG A 362 2.65 0.40 -11.98
C ARG A 362 2.86 -0.13 -10.56
N TRP A 363 3.93 0.27 -9.87
CA TRP A 363 4.29 -0.18 -8.52
C TRP A 363 4.49 1.02 -7.57
N VAL A 364 4.00 0.93 -6.32
CA VAL A 364 4.06 2.00 -5.28
C VAL A 364 4.18 1.37 -3.88
N ILE A 365 4.85 2.08 -2.94
CA ILE A 365 4.97 1.79 -1.50
C ILE A 365 4.34 2.96 -0.72
N GLU A 366 3.47 2.69 0.25
CA GLU A 366 2.84 3.69 1.12
C GLU A 366 3.49 3.77 2.51
N MET A 367 3.61 5.00 3.03
CA MET A 367 3.75 5.28 4.46
C MET A 367 2.77 6.40 4.82
N ILE A 368 1.80 6.09 5.67
CA ILE A 368 0.77 7.04 6.12
C ILE A 368 1.17 7.57 7.51
N LEU A 369 1.35 8.88 7.65
CA LEU A 369 1.39 9.56 8.94
C LEU A 369 -0.04 10.01 9.30
N TRP A 370 -0.69 9.26 10.18
CA TRP A 370 -1.94 9.68 10.81
C TRP A 370 -1.66 10.59 12.01
N TYR A 371 -2.32 11.75 12.08
CA TYR A 371 -2.62 12.47 13.32
C TYR A 371 -3.99 13.15 13.26
#